data_AF-A0A9P6L344-F1
#
_entry.id   AF-A0A9P6L344-F1
#
_cell.length_a   1.000
_cell.length_b   1.000
_cell.length_c   1.000
_cell.angle_alpha   90.00
_cell.angle_beta   90.00
_cell.angle_gamma   90.00
#
_symmetry.space_group_name_H-M   'P 1'
#
loop_
_entity.id
_entity.type
_entity.pdbx_description
1 polymer ?
#
loop_
_entity_poly.entity_id
_entity_poly.type
_entity_poly.pdbx_seq_one_letter_code
_entity_poly.pdbx_strand_id
1 'polypeptide(L)' 'MVAPDLEAFMSQVYPGIRSDPHPPGDYFLERIILAPRNSDVGDLNRRILDLMSGEEVFLSADTVV' A
#
# COMPACT_ATOMS: atom_id res chain seq x y z
N MET A 1 23.49 -1.94 -11.50
CA MET A 1 22.29 -1.25 -10.96
C MET A 1 21.99 -1.87 -9.62
N VAL A 2 22.20 -1.14 -8.52
CA VAL A 2 21.72 -1.56 -7.20
C VAL A 2 20.22 -1.32 -7.21
N ALA A 3 19.41 -2.37 -7.04
CA ALA A 3 17.97 -2.19 -6.88
C ALA A 3 17.77 -1.27 -5.67
N PRO A 4 17.01 -0.16 -5.81
CA PRO A 4 16.68 0.65 -4.64
C PRO A 4 16.03 -0.24 -3.59
N ASP A 5 16.40 -0.05 -2.33
CA ASP A 5 15.77 -0.74 -1.22
C ASP A 5 14.26 -0.45 -1.27
N LEU A 6 13.47 -1.53 -1.38
CA LEU A 6 12.04 -1.42 -1.59
C LEU A 6 11.36 -0.75 -0.38
N GLU A 7 11.87 -0.97 0.84
CA GLU A 7 11.34 -0.29 2.03
C GLU A 7 11.61 1.21 2.00
N ALA A 8 12.81 1.62 1.60
CA ALA A 8 13.15 3.02 1.41
C ALA A 8 12.26 3.68 0.34
N PHE A 9 11.97 2.97 -0.77
CA PHE A 9 11.07 3.46 -1.80
C PHE A 9 9.63 3.61 -1.29
N MET A 10 9.07 2.58 -0.63
CA MET A 10 7.72 2.65 -0.06
C MET A 10 7.60 3.78 0.97
N SER A 11 8.63 4.00 1.79
CA SER A 11 8.67 5.08 2.80
C SER A 11 8.73 6.48 2.16
N GLN A 12 9.32 6.61 0.97
CA GLN A 12 9.31 7.87 0.21
C GLN A 12 7.97 8.15 -0.44
N VAL A 13 7.31 7.12 -0.99
CA VAL A 13 6.01 7.27 -1.66
C VAL A 13 4.90 7.51 -0.65
N TYR A 14 4.93 6.81 0.49
CA TYR A 14 3.93 6.90 1.56
C TYR A 14 4.52 7.45 2.87
N PRO A 15 4.92 8.73 2.92
CA PRO A 15 5.41 9.35 4.13
C PRO A 15 4.29 9.38 5.20
N GLY A 16 4.55 8.75 6.34
CA GLY A 16 3.60 8.70 7.45
C GLY A 16 2.57 7.57 7.37
N ILE A 17 2.76 6.54 6.55
CA ILE A 17 1.83 5.39 6.50
C ILE A 17 1.63 4.70 7.87
N ARG A 18 2.66 4.74 8.73
CA ARG A 18 2.65 4.23 10.10
C ARG A 18 2.10 5.24 11.13
N SER A 19 1.54 6.36 10.72
CA SER A 19 0.99 7.35 11.65
C SER A 19 -0.27 6.83 12.34
N ASP A 20 -0.52 7.32 13.55
CA ASP A 20 -1.79 7.15 14.26
C ASP A 20 -2.39 8.55 14.52
N PRO A 21 -3.55 8.89 13.93
CA PRO A 21 -4.37 8.07 13.04
C PRO A 21 -3.72 7.81 11.67
N HIS A 22 -4.11 6.71 11.03
CA HIS A 22 -3.67 6.40 9.67
C HIS A 22 -4.15 7.45 8.66
N PRO A 23 -3.43 7.63 7.54
CA PRO A 23 -3.88 8.51 6.47
C PRO A 23 -5.27 8.10 5.93
N PRO A 24 -6.12 9.06 5.55
CA PRO A 24 -7.42 8.78 4.94
C PRO A 24 -7.26 8.06 3.58
N GLY A 25 -8.31 7.38 3.10
CA GLY A 25 -8.20 6.55 1.89
C GLY A 25 -7.80 7.31 0.61
N ASP A 26 -8.14 8.59 0.51
CA ASP A 26 -7.75 9.48 -0.60
C ASP A 26 -6.23 9.76 -0.65
N TYR A 27 -5.51 9.58 0.46
CA TYR A 27 -4.06 9.67 0.55
C TYR A 27 -3.34 8.81 -0.52
N PHE A 28 -3.87 7.62 -0.80
CA PHE A 28 -3.29 6.67 -1.75
C PHE A 28 -3.61 7.00 -3.21
N LEU A 29 -4.68 7.77 -3.48
CA LEU A 29 -5.14 8.06 -4.85
C LEU A 29 -4.10 8.86 -5.66
N GLU A 30 -3.35 9.72 -5.00
CA GLU A 30 -2.31 10.55 -5.62
C GLU A 30 -0.91 9.90 -5.60
N ARG A 31 -0.77 8.70 -5.03
CA ARG A 31 0.51 8.05 -4.70
C ARG A 31 0.56 6.61 -5.19
N ILE A 32 0.15 6.38 -6.43
CA ILE A 32 0.07 5.03 -7.01
C ILE A 32 1.47 4.51 -7.37
N ILE A 33 1.81 3.32 -6.87
CA ILE A 33 2.99 2.57 -7.30
C ILE A 33 2.58 1.64 -8.44
N LEU A 34 3.22 1.78 -9.60
CA LEU A 34 3.03 0.89 -10.74
C LEU A 34 4.06 -0.23 -10.74
N ALA A 35 3.61 -1.46 -11.02
CA ALA A 35 4.48 -2.63 -11.15
C ALA A 35 4.21 -3.38 -12.47
N PRO A 36 5.20 -4.08 -13.03
CA PRO A 36 5.09 -4.69 -14.35
C PRO A 36 4.22 -5.96 -14.40
N ARG A 37 3.97 -6.62 -13.25
CA ARG A 37 3.15 -7.83 -13.14
C ARG A 37 2.18 -7.74 -11.98
N ASN A 38 1.02 -8.40 -12.12
CA ASN A 38 0.03 -8.48 -11.05
C ASN A 38 0.56 -9.19 -9.79
N SER A 39 1.48 -10.15 -9.93
CA SER A 39 2.17 -10.77 -8.79
C SER A 39 2.92 -9.73 -7.97
N ASP A 40 3.62 -8.82 -8.65
CA ASP A 40 4.44 -7.80 -8.03
C ASP A 40 3.53 -6.74 -7.35
N VAL A 41 2.39 -6.42 -7.97
CA VAL A 41 1.34 -5.60 -7.35
C VAL A 41 0.81 -6.26 -6.07
N GLY A 42 0.52 -7.56 -6.10
CA GLY A 42 0.03 -8.31 -4.94
C GLY A 42 1.03 -8.32 -3.77
N ASP A 43 2.31 -8.56 -4.07
CA ASP A 43 3.39 -8.55 -3.08
C ASP A 43 3.60 -7.16 -2.48
N LEU A 44 3.54 -6.10 -3.30
CA LEU A 44 3.63 -4.72 -2.83
C LEU A 44 2.46 -4.35 -1.92
N ASN A 45 1.23 -4.63 -2.35
CA ASN A 45 0.04 -4.32 -1.57
C ASN A 45 0.08 -5.00 -0.21
N ARG A 46 0.47 -6.27 -0.15
CA ARG A 46 0.60 -6.98 1.14
C ARG A 46 1.63 -6.33 2.05
N ARG A 47 2.82 -6.02 1.53
CA ARG A 47 3.87 -5.35 2.32
C ARG A 47 3.46 -3.98 2.82
N ILE A 48 2.69 -3.22 2.04
CA ILE A 48 2.18 -1.90 2.41
C ILE A 48 1.11 -2.02 3.50
N LEU A 49 0.19 -2.98 3.35
CA LEU A 49 -0.86 -3.27 4.34
C LEU A 49 -0.25 -3.71 5.68
N ASP A 50 0.82 -4.52 5.68
CA ASP A 50 1.56 -4.92 6.88
C ASP A 50 2.16 -3.73 7.66
N LEU A 51 2.29 -2.55 7.04
CA LEU A 51 2.76 -1.32 7.71
C LEU A 51 1.64 -0.58 8.44
N MET A 52 0.38 -0.90 8.15
CA MET A 52 -0.79 -0.28 8.73
C MET A 52 -1.28 -1.13 9.90
N SER A 53 -1.72 -0.47 10.98
CA SER A 53 -2.33 -1.13 12.12
C SER A 53 -3.85 -1.19 11.93
N GLY A 54 -4.47 -2.30 12.31
CA GLY A 54 -5.91 -2.48 12.18
C GLY A 54 -6.29 -3.86 11.67
N GLU A 55 -7.58 -4.05 11.42
CA GLU A 55 -8.13 -5.29 10.85
C GLU A 55 -8.22 -5.17 9.32
N GLU A 56 -7.77 -6.19 8.61
CA GLU A 56 -7.94 -6.29 7.17
C GLU A 56 -9.36 -6.74 6.83
N VAL A 57 -10.11 -5.91 6.10
CA VAL A 57 -11.45 -6.24 5.62
C VAL A 57 -11.41 -6.41 4.11
N PHE A 58 -11.71 -7.63 3.65
CA PHE A 58 -11.83 -7.94 2.23
C PHE A 58 -13.29 -7.83 1.78
N LEU A 59 -13.66 -6.67 1.25
CA LEU A 59 -14.99 -6.46 0.67
C LEU A 59 -15.04 -7.13 -0.71
N SER A 60 -16.01 -8.03 -0.90
CA SER A 60 -16.28 -8.61 -2.21
C SER A 60 -16.91 -7.55 -3.12
N ALA A 61 -16.38 -7.39 -4.33
CA ALA A 61 -16.96 -6.51 -5.35
C ALA A 61 -18.39 -6.91 -5.76
N ASP A 62 -18.77 -8.18 -5.53
CA ASP A 62 -20.13 -8.69 -5.78
C ASP A 62 -21.12 -8.36 -4.64
N THR A 63 -20.65 -7.74 -3.57
CA THR A 63 -21.49 -7.28 -2.47
C THR A 63 -21.60 -5.75 -2.53
N VAL A 64 -22.71 -5.27 -3.09
CA VAL A 64 -23.11 -3.87 -2.94
C VAL A 64 -23.63 -3.71 -1.51
N VAL A 65 -22.95 -2.87 -0.72
CA VAL A 65 -23.46 -2.39 0.57
C VAL A 65 -24.42 -1.23 0.32
#